data_AF-A0A0P7UXC2-F1
#
_entry.id   AF-A0A0P7UXC2-F1
#
_cell.length_a   1.000
_cell.length_b   1.000
_cell.length_c   1.000
_cell.angle_alpha   90.00
_cell.angle_beta   90.00
_cell.angle_gamma   90.00
#
_symmetry.space_group_name_H-M   'P 1'
#
loop_
_entity.id
_entity.type
_entity.pdbx_description
1 polymer ?
#
loop_
_entity_poly.entity_id
_entity_poly.type
_entity_poly.pdbx_seq_one_letter_code
_entity_poly.pdbx_strand_id
1 'polypeptide(L)'
;MLCCVRLQRRSFGVKAGTWRKTKVPPRYLGQPSPFTHPHLLKHGEVTPGLTQTEFELRRQRLAALIATNAERLGATNSGCPVAIVLSHPIRYMTNDIPYPFHQNQEFLYLTGILEPDSALVLCCGSHEDQAILFVPRRDPARELWDGPRSGKEGAAALTGIERVHNTEELGLVLKSLKGTTVWYDGSQPCHPQLHQTYIQPLLEGGLMGRPLRRLIHSLRVIKSPAELALMKEAGSITAQVRLGRA
;
A
#
# COMPACT_ATOMS: atom_id res chain seq x y z
N MET A 1 3.91 2.57 -40.86
CA MET A 1 4.37 1.45 -40.02
C MET A 1 3.87 1.66 -38.59
N LEU A 2 2.75 1.04 -38.19
CA LEU A 2 2.30 1.05 -36.80
C LEU A 2 2.96 -0.13 -36.06
N CYS A 3 3.87 0.18 -35.13
CA CYS A 3 4.51 -0.81 -34.28
C CYS A 3 3.52 -1.24 -33.20
N CYS A 4 2.92 -2.41 -33.38
CA CYS A 4 1.98 -3.03 -32.45
C CYS A 4 2.73 -3.50 -31.20
N VAL A 5 2.67 -2.73 -30.10
CA VAL A 5 3.21 -3.14 -28.79
C VAL A 5 2.38 -4.32 -28.26
N ARG A 6 2.83 -5.54 -28.53
CA ARG A 6 2.31 -6.76 -27.92
C ARG A 6 2.60 -6.71 -26.42
N LEU A 7 1.62 -6.28 -25.61
CA LEU A 7 1.61 -6.58 -24.18
C LEU A 7 1.47 -8.10 -24.02
N GLN A 8 2.60 -8.80 -23.83
CA GLN A 8 2.57 -10.19 -23.38
C GLN A 8 1.89 -10.22 -22.02
N ARG A 9 0.68 -10.79 -21.97
CA ARG A 9 -0.01 -11.14 -20.72
C ARG A 9 0.82 -12.24 -20.04
N ARG A 10 1.79 -11.87 -19.19
CA ARG A 10 2.39 -12.82 -18.25
C ARG A 10 1.27 -13.30 -17.33
N SER A 11 0.98 -14.59 -17.35
CA SER A 11 0.04 -15.23 -16.43
C SER A 11 0.67 -15.22 -15.03
N PHE A 12 0.22 -14.32 -14.17
CA PHE A 12 0.58 -14.35 -12.76
C PHE A 12 -0.15 -15.53 -12.11
N GLY A 13 0.60 -16.56 -11.76
CA GLY A 13 0.09 -17.63 -10.90
C GLY A 13 -0.03 -17.11 -9.48
N VAL A 14 -1.22 -16.65 -9.09
CA VAL A 14 -1.53 -16.42 -7.67
C VAL A 14 -1.62 -17.81 -7.03
N LYS A 15 -0.77 -18.11 -6.04
CA LYS A 15 -0.93 -19.33 -5.23
C LYS A 15 -2.36 -19.27 -4.68
N ALA A 16 -3.21 -20.24 -5.04
CA ALA A 16 -4.58 -20.30 -4.53
C ALA A 16 -4.49 -20.27 -3.00
N GLY A 17 -4.89 -19.13 -2.42
CA GLY A 17 -4.54 -18.80 -1.05
C GLY A 17 -5.10 -19.84 -0.09
N THR A 18 -4.24 -20.75 0.38
CA THR A 18 -4.48 -21.40 1.67
C THR A 18 -4.57 -20.29 2.68
N TRP A 19 -5.79 -20.01 3.13
CA TRP A 19 -6.09 -19.09 4.21
C TRP A 19 -5.27 -19.54 5.42
N ARG A 20 -4.08 -18.96 5.62
CA ARG A 20 -3.26 -19.31 6.78
C ARG A 20 -4.01 -18.72 7.97
N LYS A 21 -4.39 -19.59 8.91
CA LYS A 21 -4.93 -19.19 10.21
C LYS A 21 -3.82 -18.51 11.01
N THR A 22 -3.40 -17.32 10.59
CA THR A 22 -2.57 -16.46 11.41
C THR A 22 -3.42 -16.12 12.63
N LYS A 23 -2.89 -16.35 13.83
CA LYS A 23 -3.55 -15.97 15.08
C LYS A 23 -3.74 -14.46 15.02
N VAL A 24 -4.93 -13.99 14.64
CA VAL A 24 -5.23 -12.57 14.65
C VAL A 24 -5.22 -12.16 16.11
N PRO A 25 -4.35 -11.22 16.52
CA PRO A 25 -4.28 -10.82 17.91
C PRO A 25 -5.68 -10.33 18.35
N PRO A 26 -6.18 -10.77 19.51
CA PRO A 26 -7.53 -10.41 19.97
C PRO A 26 -7.68 -8.92 20.29
N ARG A 27 -6.56 -8.17 20.32
CA ARG A 27 -6.57 -6.73 20.54
C ARG A 27 -6.99 -6.03 19.25
N TYR A 28 -7.97 -5.16 19.41
CA TYR A 28 -8.60 -4.33 18.38
C TYR A 28 -7.60 -3.89 17.30
N LEU A 29 -7.89 -4.24 16.06
CA LEU A 29 -7.19 -3.71 14.89
C LEU A 29 -7.52 -2.22 14.76
N GLY A 30 -6.60 -1.41 14.23
CA GLY A 30 -6.79 0.02 14.08
C GLY A 30 -7.72 0.42 12.93
N GLN A 31 -8.32 -0.56 12.26
CA GLN A 31 -9.34 -0.38 11.24
C GLN A 31 -10.38 -1.51 11.31
N PRO A 32 -11.56 -1.33 10.69
CA PRO A 32 -12.54 -2.39 10.56
C PRO A 32 -11.92 -3.65 9.93
N SER A 33 -12.27 -4.81 10.48
CA SER A 33 -11.77 -6.11 10.03
C SER A 33 -12.91 -7.13 10.06
N PRO A 34 -12.77 -8.30 9.42
CA PRO A 34 -13.78 -9.35 9.49
C PRO A 34 -14.08 -9.84 10.92
N PHE A 35 -13.13 -9.67 11.84
CA PHE A 35 -13.26 -10.09 13.24
C PHE A 35 -13.98 -9.05 14.10
N THR A 36 -13.78 -7.76 13.81
CA THR A 36 -14.40 -6.66 14.54
C THR A 36 -15.74 -6.23 13.95
N HIS A 37 -15.88 -6.30 12.62
CA HIS A 37 -17.05 -5.86 11.86
C HIS A 37 -17.44 -6.91 10.80
N PRO A 38 -17.93 -8.10 11.21
CA PRO A 38 -18.29 -9.18 10.29
C PRO A 38 -19.45 -8.85 9.34
N HIS A 39 -20.29 -7.87 9.72
CA HIS A 39 -21.38 -7.39 8.88
C HIS A 39 -20.89 -6.50 7.71
N LEU A 40 -19.70 -5.90 7.85
CA LEU A 40 -19.13 -4.98 6.86
C LEU A 40 -18.08 -5.68 5.98
N LEU A 41 -17.32 -6.62 6.56
CA LEU A 41 -16.18 -7.27 5.93
C LEU A 41 -16.28 -8.79 6.02
N LYS A 42 -16.15 -9.46 4.89
CA LYS A 42 -16.09 -10.92 4.84
C LYS A 42 -14.69 -11.42 5.14
N HIS A 43 -14.56 -12.66 5.58
CA HIS A 43 -13.25 -13.28 5.78
C HIS A 43 -12.41 -13.25 4.48
N GLY A 44 -11.22 -12.66 4.57
CA GLY A 44 -10.27 -12.53 3.47
C GLY A 44 -10.33 -11.19 2.77
N GLU A 45 -11.31 -10.35 3.13
CA GLU A 45 -11.38 -8.96 2.68
C GLU A 45 -10.55 -8.05 3.59
N VAL A 46 -9.81 -7.13 2.97
CA VAL A 46 -9.03 -6.10 3.67
C VAL A 46 -9.88 -4.83 3.83
N THR A 47 -10.59 -4.49 2.76
CA THR A 47 -11.57 -3.41 2.67
C THR A 47 -12.85 -3.98 2.07
N PRO A 48 -14.03 -3.38 2.30
CA PRO A 48 -15.30 -3.96 1.86
C PRO A 48 -15.26 -4.33 0.37
N GLY A 49 -15.50 -5.61 0.05
CA GLY A 49 -15.50 -6.13 -1.31
C GLY A 49 -14.13 -6.32 -1.99
N LEU A 50 -13.00 -6.00 -1.34
CA LEU A 50 -11.66 -6.22 -1.89
C LEU A 50 -10.86 -7.21 -1.03
N THR A 51 -10.45 -8.32 -1.65
CA THR A 51 -9.73 -9.42 -1.00
C THR A 51 -8.22 -9.17 -0.86
N GLN A 52 -7.56 -9.87 0.06
CA GLN A 52 -6.09 -9.85 0.19
C GLN A 52 -5.39 -10.19 -1.13
N THR A 53 -5.92 -11.18 -1.87
CA THR A 53 -5.41 -11.62 -3.18
C THR A 53 -5.49 -10.54 -4.25
N GLU A 54 -6.52 -9.69 -4.22
CA GLU A 54 -6.66 -8.56 -5.14
C GLU A 54 -5.56 -7.52 -4.90
N PHE A 55 -5.27 -7.19 -3.63
CA PHE A 55 -4.17 -6.30 -3.27
C PHE A 55 -2.80 -6.89 -3.62
N GLU A 56 -2.60 -8.19 -3.41
CA GLU A 56 -1.40 -8.89 -3.83
C GLU A 56 -1.18 -8.78 -5.35
N LEU A 57 -2.21 -9.04 -6.14
CA LEU A 57 -2.16 -8.93 -7.59
C LEU A 57 -1.81 -7.51 -8.06
N ARG A 58 -2.32 -6.47 -7.38
CA ARG A 58 -1.96 -5.06 -7.66
C ARG A 58 -0.48 -4.80 -7.42
N ARG A 59 0.07 -5.29 -6.30
CA ARG A 59 1.50 -5.16 -5.98
C ARG A 59 2.37 -5.90 -6.99
N GLN A 60 2.00 -7.12 -7.36
CA GLN A 60 2.72 -7.90 -8.39
C GLN A 60 2.71 -7.22 -9.76
N ARG A 61 1.55 -6.67 -10.19
CA ARG A 61 1.44 -5.90 -11.44
C ARG A 61 2.33 -4.66 -11.43
N LEU A 62 2.33 -3.92 -10.32
CA LEU A 62 3.19 -2.74 -10.16
C LEU A 62 4.67 -3.11 -10.22
N ALA A 63 5.08 -4.15 -9.49
CA ALA A 63 6.45 -4.64 -9.50
C ALA A 63 6.90 -5.09 -10.89
N ALA A 64 6.04 -5.81 -11.63
CA ALA A 64 6.34 -6.19 -13.00
C ALA A 64 6.49 -4.98 -13.94
N LEU A 65 5.63 -3.97 -13.80
CA LEU A 65 5.76 -2.72 -14.58
C LEU A 65 7.06 -1.98 -14.26
N ILE A 66 7.44 -1.94 -12.99
CA ILE A 66 8.70 -1.31 -12.55
C ILE A 66 9.90 -2.07 -13.11
N ALA A 67 9.90 -3.40 -13.04
CA ALA A 67 10.95 -4.24 -13.60
C ALA A 67 11.14 -3.99 -15.11
N THR A 68 10.06 -4.03 -15.88
CA THR A 68 10.12 -3.75 -17.34
C THR A 68 10.59 -2.33 -17.66
N ASN A 69 10.20 -1.33 -16.87
CA ASN A 69 10.68 0.04 -17.08
C ASN A 69 12.15 0.19 -16.67
N ALA A 70 12.60 -0.47 -15.62
CA ALA A 70 14.00 -0.47 -15.20
C ALA A 70 14.91 -1.10 -16.26
N GLU A 71 14.49 -2.23 -16.86
CA GLU A 71 15.18 -2.86 -17.99
C GLU A 71 15.31 -1.91 -19.20
N ARG A 72 14.22 -1.24 -19.59
CA ARG A 72 14.22 -0.28 -20.71
C ARG A 72 15.11 0.93 -20.49
N LEU A 73 15.26 1.36 -19.25
CA LEU A 73 16.06 2.52 -18.89
C LEU A 73 17.56 2.18 -18.79
N GLY A 74 17.95 0.94 -19.11
CA GLY A 74 19.34 0.51 -19.11
C GLY A 74 19.96 0.65 -17.72
N ALA A 75 19.19 0.42 -16.66
CA ALA A 75 19.73 0.41 -15.30
C ALA A 75 20.73 -0.75 -15.20
N THR A 76 22.01 -0.46 -15.43
CA THR A 76 23.17 -1.36 -15.42
C THR A 76 23.59 -1.80 -14.02
N ASN A 77 22.83 -1.42 -12.99
CA ASN A 77 23.14 -1.79 -11.62
C ASN A 77 22.53 -3.16 -11.33
N SER A 78 23.34 -4.10 -10.83
CA SER A 78 22.98 -5.46 -10.45
C SER A 78 21.93 -5.58 -9.32
N GLY A 79 21.25 -4.49 -8.96
CA GLY A 79 20.27 -4.40 -7.88
C GLY A 79 18.82 -4.47 -8.37
N CYS A 80 17.97 -5.18 -7.62
CA CYS A 80 16.54 -5.30 -7.90
C CYS A 80 15.81 -3.97 -7.66
N PRO A 81 15.16 -3.33 -8.65
CA PRO A 81 14.55 -2.00 -8.47
C PRO A 81 13.56 -1.96 -7.31
N VAL A 82 13.51 -0.84 -6.58
CA VAL A 82 12.67 -0.70 -5.37
C VAL A 82 11.65 0.41 -5.57
N ALA A 83 10.39 0.18 -5.17
CA ALA A 83 9.35 1.20 -5.09
C ALA A 83 9.06 1.55 -3.63
N ILE A 84 8.89 2.83 -3.32
CA ILE A 84 8.52 3.29 -1.98
C ILE A 84 7.22 4.08 -2.08
N VAL A 85 6.23 3.74 -1.24
CA VAL A 85 4.95 4.44 -1.14
C VAL A 85 4.68 4.73 0.33
N LEU A 86 4.47 6.01 0.67
CA LEU A 86 4.18 6.43 2.04
C LEU A 86 2.67 6.61 2.25
N SER A 87 2.18 6.33 3.45
CA SER A 87 0.83 6.68 3.89
C SER A 87 0.70 8.20 4.10
N HIS A 88 -0.49 8.70 4.39
CA HIS A 88 -0.63 10.05 4.93
C HIS A 88 -0.32 10.09 6.44
N PRO A 89 0.15 11.25 6.96
CA PRO A 89 0.13 11.54 8.39
C PRO A 89 -1.29 11.93 8.84
N ILE A 90 -1.50 11.95 10.16
CA ILE A 90 -2.64 12.67 10.75
C ILE A 90 -2.46 14.17 10.51
N ARG A 91 -3.52 14.83 10.03
CA ARG A 91 -3.55 16.29 9.87
C ARG A 91 -4.36 16.92 10.99
N TYR A 92 -3.90 18.06 11.46
CA TYR A 92 -4.50 18.79 12.57
C TYR A 92 -5.11 20.10 12.08
N MET A 93 -6.32 20.40 12.55
CA MET A 93 -7.00 21.67 12.31
C MET A 93 -6.39 22.77 13.18
N THR A 94 -6.21 22.46 14.45
CA THR A 94 -5.45 23.21 15.46
C THR A 94 -4.56 22.21 16.21
N ASN A 95 -3.64 22.69 17.05
CA ASN A 95 -2.60 21.88 17.68
C ASN A 95 -3.08 20.52 18.23
N ASP A 96 -4.26 20.47 18.84
CA ASP A 96 -4.79 19.26 19.51
C ASP A 96 -6.06 18.68 18.86
N ILE A 97 -6.55 19.27 17.76
CA ILE A 97 -7.78 18.81 17.09
C ILE A 97 -7.45 18.17 15.75
N PRO A 98 -7.47 16.83 15.63
CA PRO A 98 -7.21 16.14 14.38
C PRO A 98 -8.40 16.23 13.42
N TYR A 99 -8.13 16.32 12.13
CA TYR A 99 -9.12 16.06 11.09
C TYR A 99 -9.41 14.55 10.99
N PRO A 100 -10.59 14.16 10.47
CA PRO A 100 -10.85 12.80 10.06
C PRO A 100 -9.76 12.29 9.11
N PHE A 101 -9.18 11.14 9.44
CA PHE A 101 -8.05 10.61 8.68
C PHE A 101 -8.49 10.13 7.29
N HIS A 102 -7.78 10.59 6.27
CA HIS A 102 -7.94 10.12 4.89
C HIS A 102 -6.60 9.64 4.33
N GLN A 103 -6.56 8.37 3.94
CA GLN A 103 -5.34 7.73 3.48
C GLN A 103 -4.88 8.24 2.10
N ASN A 104 -3.58 8.11 1.85
CA ASN A 104 -3.01 8.29 0.52
C ASN A 104 -3.59 7.25 -0.44
N GLN A 105 -4.16 7.69 -1.55
CA GLN A 105 -4.90 6.82 -2.46
C GLN A 105 -4.01 5.78 -3.15
N GLU A 106 -2.73 6.08 -3.36
CA GLU A 106 -1.75 5.15 -3.94
C GLU A 106 -1.36 4.08 -2.92
N PHE A 107 -1.12 4.49 -1.67
CA PHE A 107 -0.86 3.57 -0.56
C PHE A 107 -2.08 2.67 -0.31
N LEU A 108 -3.27 3.26 -0.17
CA LEU A 108 -4.52 2.55 0.05
C LEU A 108 -4.81 1.54 -1.05
N TYR A 109 -4.57 1.90 -2.32
CA TYR A 109 -4.79 1.03 -3.46
C TYR A 109 -3.92 -0.24 -3.42
N LEU A 110 -2.71 -0.16 -2.87
CA LEU A 110 -1.73 -1.26 -2.84
C LEU A 110 -1.79 -2.11 -1.56
N THR A 111 -2.22 -1.52 -0.43
CA THR A 111 -2.18 -2.19 0.88
C THR A 111 -3.56 -2.42 1.50
N GLY A 112 -4.54 -1.55 1.24
CA GLY A 112 -5.83 -1.56 1.93
C GLY A 112 -5.77 -1.04 3.38
N ILE A 113 -4.64 -0.47 3.81
CA ILE A 113 -4.44 0.02 5.17
C ILE A 113 -4.95 1.46 5.33
N LEU A 114 -5.70 1.69 6.40
CA LEU A 114 -6.30 2.95 6.80
C LEU A 114 -5.63 3.56 8.05
N GLU A 115 -4.43 3.08 8.41
CA GLU A 115 -3.61 3.65 9.48
C GLU A 115 -2.60 4.67 8.94
N PRO A 116 -2.31 5.75 9.70
CA PRO A 116 -1.32 6.77 9.36
C PRO A 116 0.11 6.26 9.56
N ASP A 117 1.08 7.12 9.27
CA ASP A 117 2.50 6.97 9.63
C ASP A 117 3.13 5.61 9.22
N SER A 118 2.70 5.08 8.09
CA SER A 118 3.05 3.77 7.53
C SER A 118 3.77 3.91 6.18
N ALA A 119 4.49 2.88 5.77
CA ALA A 119 5.17 2.84 4.47
C ALA A 119 5.11 1.46 3.83
N LEU A 120 5.09 1.41 2.51
CA LEU A 120 5.19 0.20 1.71
C LEU A 120 6.45 0.28 0.86
N VAL A 121 7.29 -0.75 0.97
CA VAL A 121 8.48 -0.93 0.13
C VAL A 121 8.26 -2.16 -0.74
N LEU A 122 8.42 -2.00 -2.06
CA LEU A 122 8.29 -3.07 -3.04
C LEU A 122 9.64 -3.38 -3.69
N CYS A 123 10.17 -4.59 -3.49
CA CYS A 123 11.37 -5.09 -4.15
C CYS A 123 11.00 -5.80 -5.47
N CYS A 124 11.23 -5.14 -6.60
CA CYS A 124 10.66 -5.50 -7.90
C CYS A 124 11.54 -6.46 -8.74
N GLY A 125 12.21 -7.42 -8.11
CA GLY A 125 13.12 -8.36 -8.81
C GLY A 125 13.21 -9.77 -8.23
N SER A 126 12.58 -10.06 -7.09
CA SER A 126 12.52 -11.42 -6.51
C SER A 126 11.16 -12.07 -6.81
N HIS A 127 11.16 -13.38 -7.06
CA HIS A 127 9.96 -14.15 -7.39
C HIS A 127 9.01 -14.41 -6.21
N GLU A 128 9.48 -14.32 -4.96
CA GLU A 128 8.68 -14.85 -3.83
C GLU A 128 8.34 -13.88 -2.69
N ASP A 129 9.00 -12.73 -2.52
CA ASP A 129 8.63 -11.79 -1.45
C ASP A 129 8.87 -10.33 -1.83
N GLN A 130 7.92 -9.71 -2.52
CA GLN A 130 8.13 -8.38 -3.07
C GLN A 130 7.70 -7.25 -2.15
N ALA A 131 6.83 -7.48 -1.15
CA ALA A 131 6.28 -6.42 -0.32
C ALA A 131 6.81 -6.46 1.11
N ILE A 132 7.28 -5.30 1.59
CA ILE A 132 7.60 -5.05 2.99
C ILE A 132 6.71 -3.90 3.45
N LEU A 133 5.91 -4.15 4.47
CA LEU A 133 5.04 -3.16 5.08
C LEU A 133 5.66 -2.64 6.37
N PHE A 134 5.59 -1.33 6.58
CA PHE A 134 6.02 -0.66 7.78
C PHE A 134 4.81 0.01 8.42
N VAL A 135 4.55 -0.28 9.68
CA VAL A 135 3.44 0.28 10.45
C VAL A 135 3.94 0.89 11.76
N PRO A 136 3.25 1.89 12.32
CA PRO A 136 3.61 2.44 13.62
C PRO A 136 3.66 1.37 14.71
N ARG A 137 4.62 1.52 15.62
CA ARG A 137 4.64 0.71 16.83
C ARG A 137 3.41 1.07 17.67
N ARG A 138 2.84 0.05 18.32
CA ARG A 138 1.77 0.23 19.29
C ARG A 138 2.26 1.00 20.50
N ASP A 139 1.49 2.00 20.91
CA ASP A 139 1.73 2.81 22.09
C ASP A 139 0.43 2.89 22.91
N PRO A 140 0.35 2.21 24.08
CA PRO A 140 -0.85 2.23 24.92
C PRO A 140 -1.30 3.63 25.34
N ALA A 141 -0.37 4.58 25.52
CA ALA A 141 -0.71 5.94 25.91
C ALA A 141 -1.40 6.69 24.77
N ARG A 142 -0.95 6.49 23.52
CA ARG A 142 -1.61 7.04 22.33
C ARG A 142 -2.90 6.30 21.97
N GLU A 143 -2.94 4.99 22.16
CA GLU A 143 -4.13 4.17 21.85
C GLU A 143 -5.35 4.57 22.70
N LEU A 144 -5.14 5.17 23.87
CA LEU A 144 -6.21 5.74 24.70
C LEU A 144 -6.95 6.90 24.00
N TRP A 145 -6.24 7.66 23.17
CA TRP A 145 -6.75 8.87 22.51
C TRP A 145 -7.08 8.63 21.03
N ASP A 146 -6.14 8.03 20.30
CA ASP A 146 -6.24 7.79 18.86
C ASP A 146 -7.05 6.52 18.53
N GLY A 147 -7.37 5.73 19.55
CA GLY A 147 -7.91 4.39 19.40
C GLY A 147 -6.84 3.34 19.10
N PRO A 148 -7.25 2.08 18.98
CA PRO A 148 -6.32 0.96 18.84
C PRO A 148 -5.54 1.02 17.51
N ARG A 149 -4.35 0.41 17.48
CA ARG A 149 -3.52 0.25 16.28
C ARG A 149 -3.31 -1.23 15.98
N SER A 150 -3.24 -1.60 14.70
CA SER A 150 -3.09 -3.02 14.32
C SER A 150 -1.74 -3.59 14.76
N GLY A 151 -0.68 -2.78 14.75
CA GLY A 151 0.69 -3.24 14.95
C GLY A 151 1.14 -4.26 13.88
N LYS A 152 2.34 -4.82 14.04
CA LYS A 152 2.95 -5.71 13.04
C LYS A 152 2.11 -6.95 12.74
N GLU A 153 1.70 -7.67 13.78
CA GLU A 153 0.94 -8.92 13.66
C GLU A 153 -0.46 -8.70 13.08
N GLY A 154 -1.15 -7.64 13.53
CA GLY A 154 -2.48 -7.30 13.03
C GLY A 154 -2.45 -6.86 11.58
N ALA A 155 -1.47 -6.03 11.20
CA ALA A 155 -1.31 -5.58 9.82
C ALA A 155 -0.94 -6.74 8.88
N ALA A 156 -0.10 -7.68 9.32
CA ALA A 156 0.22 -8.89 8.57
C ALA A 156 -1.02 -9.77 8.36
N ALA A 157 -1.78 -10.03 9.42
CA ALA A 157 -3.01 -10.81 9.35
C ALA A 157 -4.08 -10.17 8.45
N LEU A 158 -4.18 -8.84 8.47
CA LEU A 158 -5.17 -8.10 7.70
C LEU A 158 -4.82 -8.02 6.21
N THR A 159 -3.56 -7.71 5.88
CA THR A 159 -3.13 -7.47 4.49
C THR A 159 -2.63 -8.71 3.75
N GLY A 160 -2.28 -9.78 4.49
CA GLY A 160 -1.63 -10.96 3.94
C GLY A 160 -0.15 -10.73 3.55
N ILE A 161 0.44 -9.60 3.93
CA ILE A 161 1.87 -9.32 3.69
C ILE A 161 2.69 -10.06 4.76
N GLU A 162 3.65 -10.88 4.31
CA GLU A 162 4.47 -11.70 5.23
C GLU A 162 5.50 -10.87 6.00
N ARG A 163 6.12 -9.86 5.35
CA ARG A 163 7.14 -9.01 5.98
C ARG A 163 6.55 -7.69 6.47
N VAL A 164 6.32 -7.61 7.79
CA VAL A 164 5.82 -6.40 8.45
C VAL A 164 6.76 -5.94 9.56
N HIS A 165 7.22 -4.70 9.47
CA HIS A 165 8.16 -4.05 10.37
C HIS A 165 7.56 -2.79 11.00
N ASN A 166 8.24 -2.24 12.01
CA ASN A 166 7.84 -0.95 12.57
C ASN A 166 8.34 0.18 11.67
N THR A 167 7.63 1.31 11.59
CA THR A 167 8.06 2.49 10.82
C THR A 167 9.46 2.98 11.21
N GLU A 168 9.85 2.85 12.47
CA GLU A 168 11.20 3.16 12.97
C GLU A 168 12.32 2.36 12.26
N GLU A 169 12.02 1.12 11.85
CA GLU A 169 12.95 0.22 11.18
C GLU A 169 13.11 0.55 9.67
N LEU A 170 12.29 1.44 9.12
CA LEU A 170 12.31 1.82 7.70
C LEU A 170 13.69 2.28 7.25
N GLY A 171 14.34 3.14 8.02
CA GLY A 171 15.68 3.64 7.70
C GLY A 171 16.75 2.56 7.61
N LEU A 172 16.64 1.48 8.41
CA LEU A 172 17.58 0.36 8.38
C LEU A 172 17.41 -0.46 7.11
N VAL A 173 16.16 -0.74 6.72
CA VAL A 173 15.86 -1.48 5.49
C VAL A 173 16.26 -0.67 4.26
N LEU A 174 16.02 0.64 4.23
CA LEU A 174 16.43 1.47 3.09
C LEU A 174 17.96 1.55 2.96
N LYS A 175 18.70 1.54 4.07
CA LYS A 175 20.18 1.50 4.05
C LYS A 175 20.75 0.19 3.52
N SER A 176 20.04 -0.93 3.62
CA SER A 176 20.48 -2.20 3.04
C SER A 176 20.27 -2.27 1.52
N LEU A 177 19.42 -1.40 0.98
CA LEU A 177 19.06 -1.35 -0.45
C LEU A 177 19.98 -0.41 -1.29
N LYS A 178 21.14 -0.01 -0.75
CA LYS A 178 22.12 0.86 -1.44
C LYS A 178 22.52 0.31 -2.81
N GLY A 179 22.64 1.19 -3.80
CA GLY A 179 23.03 0.85 -5.18
C GLY A 179 21.88 0.48 -6.12
N THR A 180 20.64 0.53 -5.63
CA THR A 180 19.44 0.15 -6.37
C THR A 180 18.69 1.36 -6.93
N THR A 181 18.00 1.20 -8.07
CA THR A 181 17.10 2.25 -8.59
C THR A 181 15.84 2.36 -7.73
N VAL A 182 15.56 3.56 -7.22
CA VAL A 182 14.41 3.83 -6.37
C VAL A 182 13.31 4.55 -7.14
N TRP A 183 12.09 4.03 -7.08
CA TRP A 183 10.87 4.63 -7.60
C TRP A 183 10.11 5.28 -6.45
N TYR A 184 10.19 6.60 -6.39
CA TYR A 184 9.57 7.43 -5.37
C TYR A 184 9.40 8.86 -5.92
N ASP A 185 8.25 9.49 -5.64
CA ASP A 185 7.99 10.88 -6.00
C ASP A 185 8.36 11.80 -4.82
N GLY A 186 9.56 12.38 -4.88
CA GLY A 186 10.07 13.30 -3.86
C GLY A 186 9.72 14.76 -4.05
N SER A 187 9.07 15.13 -5.17
CA SER A 187 8.77 16.54 -5.47
C SER A 187 7.75 17.15 -4.51
N GLN A 188 6.72 16.38 -4.17
CA GLN A 188 5.67 16.76 -3.21
C GLN A 188 5.35 15.53 -2.34
N PRO A 189 6.11 15.30 -1.26
CA PRO A 189 5.92 14.14 -0.42
C PRO A 189 4.53 14.19 0.25
N CYS A 190 3.76 13.10 0.13
CA CYS A 190 2.49 12.97 0.83
C CYS A 190 2.65 12.96 2.35
N HIS A 191 3.84 12.56 2.82
CA HIS A 191 4.20 12.52 4.24
C HIS A 191 5.53 13.24 4.47
N PRO A 192 5.51 14.56 4.74
CA PRO A 192 6.73 15.36 4.87
C PRO A 192 7.69 14.83 5.93
N GLN A 193 7.19 14.44 7.11
CA GLN A 193 8.01 13.94 8.22
C GLN A 193 8.75 12.64 7.86
N LEU A 194 8.04 11.57 7.45
CA LEU A 194 8.70 10.32 7.03
C LEU A 194 9.63 10.51 5.84
N HIS A 195 9.27 11.39 4.90
CA HIS A 195 10.14 11.73 3.78
C HIS A 195 11.46 12.34 4.27
N GLN A 196 11.40 13.38 5.11
CA GLN A 196 12.58 14.06 5.64
C GLN A 196 13.44 13.14 6.49
N THR A 197 12.83 12.29 7.33
CA THR A 197 13.56 11.41 8.24
C THR A 197 14.23 10.23 7.53
N TYR A 198 13.56 9.59 6.56
CA TYR A 198 14.02 8.30 6.01
C TYR A 198 14.41 8.35 4.53
N ILE A 199 13.74 9.18 3.72
CA ILE A 199 13.88 9.16 2.27
C ILE A 199 14.85 10.23 1.77
N GLN A 200 14.79 11.44 2.34
CA GLN A 200 15.66 12.55 1.94
C GLN A 200 17.16 12.21 2.08
N PRO A 201 17.65 11.61 3.19
CA PRO A 201 19.06 11.23 3.31
C PRO A 201 19.49 10.18 2.28
N LEU A 202 18.55 9.36 1.80
CA LEU A 202 18.78 8.34 0.79
C LEU A 202 18.93 8.95 -0.61
N LEU A 203 18.11 9.96 -0.93
CA LEU A 203 18.17 10.67 -2.20
C LEU A 203 19.42 11.55 -2.30
N GLU A 204 19.77 12.26 -1.21
CA GLU A 204 21.01 13.04 -1.12
C GLU A 204 22.26 12.15 -1.25
N GLY A 205 22.17 10.89 -0.82
CA GLY A 205 23.20 9.86 -0.98
C GLY A 205 23.41 9.33 -2.39
N GLY A 206 22.82 9.97 -3.42
CA GLY A 206 23.06 9.65 -4.83
C GLY A 206 22.07 8.68 -5.47
N LEU A 207 20.95 8.35 -4.82
CA LEU A 207 19.90 7.56 -5.45
C LEU A 207 19.01 8.43 -6.34
N MET A 208 18.94 8.09 -7.63
CA MET A 208 18.04 8.77 -8.56
C MET A 208 16.60 8.31 -8.33
N GLY A 209 15.79 9.16 -7.70
CA GLY A 209 14.35 8.96 -7.55
C GLY A 209 13.63 9.05 -8.89
N ARG A 210 12.91 7.99 -9.28
CA ARG A 210 12.06 7.97 -10.48
C ARG A 210 10.58 8.12 -10.11
N PRO A 211 9.76 8.81 -10.92
CA PRO A 211 8.37 9.06 -10.59
C PRO A 211 7.54 7.76 -10.62
N LEU A 212 7.01 7.37 -9.46
CA LEU A 212 6.18 6.17 -9.29
C LEU A 212 4.70 6.41 -9.65
N ARG A 213 4.21 7.62 -9.40
CA ARG A 213 2.79 8.02 -9.54
C ARG A 213 2.19 7.62 -10.89
N ARG A 214 2.90 7.85 -11.99
CA ARG A 214 2.41 7.53 -13.35
C ARG A 214 2.16 6.03 -13.55
N LEU A 215 3.00 5.17 -12.97
CA LEU A 215 2.85 3.71 -13.06
C LEU A 215 1.67 3.22 -12.21
N ILE A 216 1.49 3.77 -11.01
CA ILE A 216 0.33 3.42 -10.18
C ILE A 216 -0.96 3.91 -10.86
N HIS A 217 -0.95 5.12 -11.42
CA HIS A 217 -2.11 5.67 -12.10
C HIS A 217 -2.52 4.84 -13.32
N SER A 218 -1.56 4.33 -14.12
CA SER A 218 -1.90 3.47 -15.25
C SER A 218 -2.60 2.17 -14.83
N LEU A 219 -2.23 1.60 -13.68
CA LEU A 219 -2.94 0.46 -13.09
C LEU A 219 -4.36 0.84 -12.65
N ARG A 220 -4.54 2.02 -12.04
CA ARG A 220 -5.83 2.48 -11.52
C ARG A 220 -6.84 2.85 -12.61
N VAL A 221 -6.42 3.03 -13.87
CA VAL A 221 -7.34 3.28 -15.00
C VAL A 221 -8.20 2.05 -15.28
N ILE A 222 -7.62 0.85 -15.23
CA ILE A 222 -8.33 -0.39 -15.53
C ILE A 222 -8.86 -1.00 -14.24
N LYS A 223 -10.18 -0.98 -14.08
CA LYS A 223 -10.86 -1.46 -12.87
C LYS A 223 -11.01 -2.97 -12.85
N SER A 224 -10.83 -3.57 -11.67
CA SER A 224 -11.19 -4.96 -11.46
C SER A 224 -12.71 -5.14 -11.30
N PRO A 225 -13.24 -6.37 -11.46
CA PRO A 225 -14.66 -6.63 -11.25
C PRO A 225 -15.17 -6.21 -9.87
N ALA A 226 -14.33 -6.37 -8.84
CA ALA A 226 -14.65 -5.97 -7.47
C ALA A 226 -14.74 -4.44 -7.34
N GLU A 227 -13.81 -3.69 -7.93
CA GLU A 227 -13.88 -2.22 -7.96
C GLU A 227 -15.11 -1.73 -8.73
N LEU A 228 -15.45 -2.38 -9.85
CA LEU A 228 -16.65 -2.05 -10.62
C LEU A 228 -17.93 -2.28 -9.81
N ALA A 229 -17.99 -3.34 -9.00
CA ALA A 229 -19.12 -3.58 -8.11
C ALA A 229 -19.29 -2.45 -7.09
N LEU A 230 -18.18 -2.05 -6.43
CA LEU A 230 -18.19 -0.94 -5.47
C LEU A 230 -18.58 0.39 -6.12
N MET A 231 -18.11 0.67 -7.34
CA MET A 231 -18.48 1.87 -8.09
C MET A 231 -19.98 1.89 -8.44
N LYS A 232 -20.55 0.74 -8.83
CA LYS A 232 -21.99 0.61 -9.10
C LYS A 232 -22.82 0.84 -7.85
N GLU A 233 -22.40 0.27 -6.72
CA GLU A 233 -23.06 0.46 -5.43
C GLU A 233 -23.04 1.92 -4.99
N ALA A 234 -21.88 2.58 -5.03
CA ALA A 234 -21.76 4.01 -4.74
C ALA A 234 -22.66 4.87 -5.63
N GLY A 235 -22.73 4.55 -6.93
CA GLY A 235 -23.64 5.21 -7.87
C GLY A 235 -25.11 5.00 -7.53
N SER A 236 -25.50 3.78 -7.13
CA SER A 236 -26.86 3.45 -6.71
C SER A 236 -27.27 4.23 -5.46
N ILE A 237 -26.43 4.25 -4.43
CA ILE A 237 -26.69 4.99 -3.19
C ILE A 237 -26.86 6.49 -3.50
N THR A 238 -25.95 7.05 -4.29
CA THR A 238 -26.02 8.47 -4.71
C THR A 238 -27.32 8.77 -5.47
N ALA A 239 -27.75 7.87 -6.35
CA ALA A 239 -29.01 8.00 -7.08
C ALA A 239 -30.23 7.92 -6.14
N GLN A 240 -30.23 7.00 -5.18
CA GLN A 240 -31.32 6.85 -4.20
C GLN A 240 -31.48 8.11 -3.33
N VAL A 241 -30.37 8.65 -2.81
CA VAL A 241 -30.37 9.89 -2.03
C VAL A 241 -30.88 11.05 -2.87
N ARG A 242 -30.41 11.18 -4.12
CA ARG A 242 -30.87 12.25 -5.03
C ARG A 242 -32.36 12.14 -5.36
N LEU A 243 -32.90 10.93 -5.42
CA LEU A 243 -34.32 10.67 -5.69
C LEU A 243 -35.20 10.71 -4.44
N GLY A 244 -34.63 10.99 -3.25
CA GLY A 244 -35.38 11.06 -1.99
C GLY A 244 -35.92 9.72 -1.50
N ARG A 245 -35.27 8.61 -1.88
CA ARG A 245 -35.70 7.23 -1.54
C ARG A 245 -34.88 6.61 -0.40
N ALA A 246 -34.33 7.44 0.48
CA ALA A 246 -33.50 7.01 1.61
C ALA A 246 -34.36 6.69 2.85
#